data_AF-A0A0L0VAP7-F1
#
_entry.id   AF-A0A0L0VAP7-F1
#
_cell.length_a   1.000
_cell.length_b   1.000
_cell.length_c   1.000
_cell.angle_alpha   90.00
_cell.angle_beta   90.00
_cell.angle_gamma   90.00
#
_symmetry.space_group_name_H-M   'P 1'
#
loop_
_entity.id
_entity.type
_entity.pdbx_description
1 polymer ?
#
loop_
_entity_poly.entity_id
_entity_poly.type
_entity_poly.pdbx_seq_one_letter_code
_entity_poly.pdbx_strand_id
1 'polypeptide(L)'
;MVQDFNNHILIDTRIAFGGVAGCGSFGRPAGTWKQIMLHEFDLVEAFRWVDDNLFIKTHESKLSLDDIVKRSEELGIKTNPTKISPFKEEQKYIGFIWNVTHRALHLPNDKKFQRIQQIKEFLTPDSTFSFKQVERMAGRLNNVSYMLPQLQCYLNETRMIQNPDSTEIRWVGDASTSYGIGVLIGKRWAQFQLRTDWNHRPEPKRNIAWLETVAIHLGPIALLTLKARQGKNFIVWTDNTTTESTLGNKKATSKHVNEEWKKIQTLLVKLDLDVIACHVTSKENPADTLSRGDRSAHEPQLQIFIVVPDDLEERMFQV
;
A
#
# COMPACT_ATOMS: atom_id res chain seq x y z
N MET A 1 38.93 10.48 20.88
CA MET A 1 39.95 10.22 21.92
C MET A 1 39.19 9.76 23.15
N VAL A 2 39.38 8.50 23.53
CA VAL A 2 38.70 7.89 24.67
C VAL A 2 39.76 7.50 25.70
N GLN A 3 39.52 7.80 26.96
CA GLN A 3 40.43 7.41 28.04
C GLN A 3 39.93 6.11 28.68
N ASP A 4 40.81 5.14 28.87
CA ASP A 4 40.45 3.90 29.58
C ASP A 4 40.43 4.10 31.10
N PHE A 5 40.01 3.08 31.86
CA PHE A 5 39.99 3.11 33.33
C PHE A 5 41.38 3.22 33.98
N ASN A 6 42.46 3.04 33.20
CA ASN A 6 43.85 3.10 33.63
C ASN A 6 44.55 4.40 33.20
N ASN A 7 43.77 5.41 32.80
CA ASN A 7 44.26 6.69 32.28
C ASN A 7 45.07 6.62 30.98
N HIS A 8 45.02 5.53 30.21
CA HIS A 8 45.62 5.48 28.88
C HIS A 8 44.73 6.17 27.85
N ILE A 9 45.37 6.78 26.85
CA ILE A 9 44.70 7.42 25.73
C ILE A 9 44.53 6.41 24.60
N LEU A 10 43.29 6.14 24.21
CA LEU A 10 42.94 5.32 23.07
C LEU A 10 42.61 6.20 21.85
N ILE A 11 43.22 5.83 20.72
CA ILE A 11 43.01 6.46 19.42
C ILE A 11 42.41 5.42 18.48
N ASP A 12 41.26 5.74 17.91
CA ASP A 12 40.64 4.90 16.90
C ASP A 12 41.44 4.94 15.60
N THR A 13 41.91 3.79 15.15
CA THR A 13 42.58 3.63 13.84
C THR A 13 41.61 3.34 12.70
N ARG A 14 40.33 3.15 13.03
CA ARG A 14 39.21 2.83 12.13
C ARG A 14 37.99 3.67 12.53
N ILE A 15 36.96 3.70 11.69
CA ILE A 15 35.72 4.40 12.01
C ILE A 15 35.09 3.75 13.25
N ALA A 16 34.92 4.52 14.32
CA ALA A 16 34.30 4.07 15.56
C ALA A 16 32.76 4.13 15.50
N PHE A 17 32.11 3.23 16.22
CA PHE A 17 30.66 3.25 16.43
C PHE A 17 30.25 4.49 17.25
N GLY A 18 29.13 5.12 16.88
CA GLY A 18 28.60 6.29 17.59
C GLY A 18 29.26 7.64 17.24
N GLY A 19 30.27 7.65 16.36
CA GLY A 19 30.84 8.88 15.83
C GLY A 19 29.88 9.60 14.87
N VAL A 20 29.76 10.92 14.99
CA VAL A 20 28.83 11.77 14.22
C VAL A 20 28.94 11.60 12.70
N ALA A 21 30.14 11.25 12.20
CA ALA A 21 30.41 11.06 10.76
C ALA A 21 30.37 9.59 10.28
N GLY A 22 30.19 8.61 11.18
CA GLY A 22 30.38 7.18 10.86
C GLY A 22 29.47 6.67 9.74
N CYS A 23 28.17 7.01 9.80
CA CYS A 23 27.20 6.56 8.80
C CYS A 23 27.43 7.19 7.41
N GLY A 24 27.87 8.45 7.35
CA GLY A 24 28.14 9.16 6.10
C GLY A 24 29.42 8.66 5.41
N SER A 25 30.49 8.48 6.19
CA SER A 25 31.79 8.01 5.69
C SER A 25 31.75 6.56 5.20
N PHE A 26 30.89 5.71 5.79
CA PHE A 26 30.67 4.34 5.32
C PHE A 26 29.84 4.27 4.02
N GLY A 27 29.01 5.28 3.77
CA GLY A 27 28.04 5.25 2.66
C GLY A 27 28.66 5.17 1.27
N ARG A 28 29.73 5.92 1.01
CA ARG A 28 30.39 5.95 -0.32
C ARG A 28 31.12 4.64 -0.64
N PRO A 29 32.03 4.12 0.21
CA PRO A 29 32.67 2.82 -0.04
C PRO A 29 31.66 1.68 -0.23
N ALA A 30 30.61 1.65 0.61
CA ALA A 30 29.57 0.63 0.49
C ALA A 30 28.73 0.79 -0.79
N GLY A 31 28.53 2.03 -1.26
CA GLY A 31 27.93 2.31 -2.56
C GLY A 31 28.78 1.80 -3.74
N THR A 32 30.10 2.01 -3.69
CA THR A 32 31.04 1.46 -4.67
C THR A 32 31.03 -0.06 -4.66
N TRP A 33 31.08 -0.68 -3.48
CA TRP A 33 30.98 -2.13 -3.37
C TRP A 33 29.68 -2.68 -3.98
N LYS A 34 28.52 -2.04 -3.71
CA LYS A 34 27.25 -2.40 -4.36
C LYS A 34 27.39 -2.40 -5.90
N GLN A 35 27.98 -1.35 -6.47
CA GLN A 35 28.16 -1.24 -7.92
C GLN A 35 29.07 -2.34 -8.48
N ILE A 36 30.14 -2.70 -7.76
CA ILE A 36 31.01 -3.82 -8.14
C ILE A 36 30.20 -5.13 -8.14
N MET A 37 29.40 -5.40 -7.10
CA MET A 37 28.58 -6.62 -7.06
C MET A 37 27.59 -6.68 -8.24
N LEU A 38 26.93 -5.57 -8.57
CA LEU A 38 26.00 -5.50 -9.72
C LEU A 38 26.69 -5.65 -11.08
N HIS A 39 27.96 -5.25 -11.19
CA HIS A 39 28.73 -5.37 -12.42
C HIS A 39 29.32 -6.78 -12.61
N GLU A 40 29.79 -7.40 -11.54
CA GLU A 40 30.51 -8.68 -11.60
C GLU A 40 29.58 -9.90 -11.57
N PHE A 41 28.37 -9.76 -11.04
CA PHE A 41 27.43 -10.86 -10.87
C PHE A 41 26.12 -10.65 -11.61
N ASP A 42 25.49 -11.76 -12.00
CA ASP A 42 24.17 -11.79 -12.63
C ASP A 42 23.06 -11.52 -11.61
N LEU A 43 22.97 -10.26 -11.20
CA LEU A 43 22.00 -9.69 -10.27
C LEU A 43 21.02 -8.79 -11.02
N VAL A 44 19.75 -8.87 -10.65
CA VAL A 44 18.71 -7.95 -11.12
C VAL A 44 18.82 -6.61 -10.40
N GLU A 45 19.04 -6.65 -9.08
CA GLU A 45 19.17 -5.46 -8.23
C GLU A 45 19.86 -5.82 -6.90
N ALA A 46 20.41 -4.80 -6.23
CA ALA A 46 21.01 -4.94 -4.90
C ALA A 46 20.57 -3.76 -3.99
N PHE A 47 19.83 -4.03 -2.93
CA PHE A 47 19.46 -3.03 -1.94
C PHE A 47 20.48 -2.96 -0.80
N ARG A 48 20.76 -1.74 -0.34
CA ARG A 48 21.64 -1.47 0.79
C ARG A 48 21.02 -0.45 1.73
N TRP A 49 21.07 -0.75 3.01
CA TRP A 49 20.70 0.16 4.08
C TRP A 49 21.71 0.05 5.21
N VAL A 50 22.58 1.06 5.34
CA VAL A 50 23.71 1.05 6.28
C VAL A 50 24.55 -0.23 6.10
N ASP A 51 24.43 -1.20 7.01
CA ASP A 51 25.11 -2.49 7.06
C ASP A 51 24.27 -3.66 6.51
N ASP A 52 22.95 -3.50 6.37
CA ASP A 52 22.05 -4.51 5.82
C ASP A 52 22.06 -4.47 4.28
N ASN A 53 22.22 -5.64 3.66
CA ASN A 53 22.25 -5.82 2.21
C ASN A 53 21.25 -6.91 1.76
N LEU A 54 20.59 -6.68 0.61
CA LEU A 54 19.69 -7.64 -0.03
C LEU A 54 20.00 -7.69 -1.52
N PHE A 55 20.26 -8.90 -2.03
CA PHE A 55 20.56 -9.14 -3.43
C PHE A 55 19.37 -9.85 -4.09
N ILE A 56 19.03 -9.44 -5.32
CA ILE A 56 17.98 -10.04 -6.14
C ILE A 56 18.62 -10.59 -7.40
N LYS A 57 18.30 -11.84 -7.74
CA LYS A 57 18.73 -12.51 -8.98
C LYS A 57 17.53 -13.14 -9.68
N THR A 58 17.71 -13.51 -10.94
CA THR A 58 16.75 -14.31 -11.69
C THR A 58 16.78 -15.78 -11.25
N HIS A 59 15.75 -16.56 -11.60
CA HIS A 59 15.71 -17.99 -11.29
C HIS A 59 16.75 -18.78 -12.09
N GLU A 60 17.10 -18.29 -13.28
CA GLU A 60 18.06 -18.89 -14.21
C GLU A 60 19.51 -18.68 -13.75
N SER A 61 19.77 -17.61 -12.98
CA SER A 61 21.11 -17.29 -12.46
C SER A 61 21.61 -18.40 -11.53
N LYS A 62 22.82 -18.91 -11.81
CA LYS A 62 23.52 -19.90 -10.97
C LYS A 62 24.24 -19.29 -9.77
N LEU A 63 24.18 -17.97 -9.63
CA LEU A 63 24.83 -17.23 -8.56
C LEU A 63 24.38 -17.73 -7.18
N SER A 64 25.35 -18.09 -6.34
CA SER A 64 25.13 -18.35 -4.92
C SER A 64 25.51 -17.13 -4.10
N LEU A 65 25.01 -17.05 -2.86
CA LEU A 65 25.43 -15.97 -1.97
C LEU A 65 26.89 -16.16 -1.52
N ASP A 66 27.39 -17.39 -1.51
CA ASP A 66 28.78 -17.70 -1.17
C ASP A 66 29.77 -17.08 -2.17
N ASP A 67 29.39 -16.99 -3.45
CA ASP A 67 30.20 -16.31 -4.48
C ASP A 67 30.36 -14.81 -4.16
N ILE A 68 29.27 -14.15 -3.75
CA ILE A 68 29.26 -12.74 -3.35
C ILE A 68 30.09 -12.54 -2.08
N VAL A 69 29.97 -13.44 -1.10
CA VAL A 69 30.71 -13.39 0.16
C VAL A 69 32.20 -13.53 -0.09
N LYS A 70 32.60 -14.53 -0.87
CA LYS A 70 34.00 -14.75 -1.27
C LYS A 70 34.58 -13.50 -1.94
N ARG A 71 33.84 -12.92 -2.90
CA ARG A 71 34.30 -11.71 -3.59
C ARG A 71 34.37 -10.50 -2.66
N SER A 72 33.45 -10.40 -1.71
CA SER A 72 33.48 -9.34 -0.70
C SER A 72 34.72 -9.45 0.20
N GLU A 73 35.11 -10.67 0.58
CA GLU A 73 36.33 -10.93 1.36
C GLU A 73 37.59 -10.53 0.59
N GLU A 74 37.67 -10.83 -0.72
CA GLU A 74 38.77 -10.41 -1.60
C GLU A 74 38.90 -8.87 -1.67
N LEU A 75 37.78 -8.14 -1.58
CA LEU A 75 37.73 -6.69 -1.53
C LEU A 75 37.98 -6.11 -0.12
N GLY A 76 38.26 -6.97 0.87
CA GLY A 76 38.52 -6.58 2.26
C GLY A 76 37.25 -6.28 3.08
N ILE A 77 36.07 -6.66 2.59
CA ILE A 77 34.79 -6.47 3.27
C ILE A 77 34.44 -7.75 4.01
N LYS A 78 34.40 -7.66 5.34
CA LYS A 78 34.07 -8.79 6.21
C LYS A 78 32.58 -8.87 6.46
N THR A 79 31.97 -9.98 6.07
CA THR A 79 30.59 -10.33 6.42
C THR A 79 30.56 -11.26 7.62
N ASN A 80 29.50 -11.21 8.43
CA ASN A 80 29.35 -12.13 9.57
C ASN A 80 28.72 -13.45 9.11
N PRO A 81 29.44 -14.59 9.15
CA PRO A 81 28.95 -15.87 8.61
C PRO A 81 27.62 -16.33 9.22
N THR A 82 27.36 -15.99 10.48
CA THR A 82 26.14 -16.39 11.19
C THR A 82 24.90 -15.56 10.82
N LYS A 83 25.10 -14.42 10.15
CA LYS A 83 24.02 -13.50 9.74
C LYS A 83 23.73 -13.53 8.24
N ILE A 84 24.45 -14.37 7.49
CA ILE A 84 24.26 -14.54 6.05
C ILE A 84 23.10 -15.53 5.84
N SER A 85 22.20 -15.22 4.91
CA SER A 85 21.08 -16.10 4.55
C SER A 85 21.10 -16.31 3.05
N PRO A 86 21.14 -17.57 2.56
CA PRO A 86 21.21 -17.85 1.12
C PRO A 86 19.99 -17.29 0.38
N PHE A 87 20.09 -17.20 -0.94
CA PHE A 87 18.97 -16.78 -1.79
C PHE A 87 17.73 -17.65 -1.53
N LYS A 88 16.61 -16.97 -1.28
CA LYS A 88 15.29 -17.55 -1.00
C LYS A 88 14.22 -16.68 -1.66
N GLU A 89 13.06 -17.28 -1.89
CA GLU A 89 11.87 -16.56 -2.34
C GLU A 89 11.40 -15.52 -1.32
N GLU A 90 11.50 -15.85 -0.03
CA GLU A 90 11.23 -14.94 1.07
C GLU A 90 12.49 -14.64 1.87
N GLN A 91 12.81 -13.36 2.00
CA GLN A 91 13.99 -12.92 2.75
C GLN A 91 13.68 -11.74 3.67
N LYS A 92 14.21 -11.80 4.89
CA LYS A 92 14.10 -10.70 5.85
C LYS A 92 15.10 -9.60 5.50
N TYR A 93 14.62 -8.37 5.31
CA TYR A 93 15.43 -7.18 5.05
C TYR A 93 14.79 -5.94 5.67
N ILE A 94 15.60 -5.09 6.33
CA ILE A 94 15.20 -3.86 7.04
C ILE A 94 13.96 -4.01 7.95
N GLY A 95 13.79 -5.21 8.52
CA GLY A 95 12.71 -5.52 9.44
C GLY A 95 11.42 -6.07 8.83
N PHE A 96 11.38 -6.26 7.50
CA PHE A 96 10.27 -6.83 6.73
C PHE A 96 10.67 -8.15 6.07
N ILE A 97 9.68 -8.97 5.71
CA ILE A 97 9.83 -10.14 4.85
C ILE A 97 9.47 -9.70 3.42
N TRP A 98 10.44 -9.84 2.52
CA TRP A 98 10.32 -9.52 1.11
C TRP A 98 10.07 -10.80 0.34
N ASN A 99 8.98 -10.84 -0.44
CA ASN A 99 8.69 -11.89 -1.41
C ASN A 99 8.67 -11.27 -2.81
N VAL A 100 9.76 -11.41 -3.54
CA VAL A 100 9.94 -10.73 -4.83
C VAL A 100 9.11 -11.41 -5.93
N THR A 101 8.95 -12.74 -5.88
CA THR A 101 8.14 -13.51 -6.84
C THR A 101 6.69 -13.03 -6.84
N HIS A 102 6.11 -12.86 -5.66
CA HIS A 102 4.75 -12.38 -5.45
C HIS A 102 4.65 -10.84 -5.39
N ARG A 103 5.78 -10.12 -5.49
CA ARG A 103 5.85 -8.65 -5.34
C ARG A 103 5.20 -8.16 -4.03
N ALA A 104 5.36 -8.95 -2.97
CA ALA A 104 4.73 -8.70 -1.69
C ALA A 104 5.77 -8.35 -0.61
N LEU A 105 5.36 -7.50 0.33
CA LEU A 105 6.16 -7.08 1.47
C LEU A 105 5.29 -7.15 2.72
N HIS A 106 5.75 -7.83 3.77
CA HIS A 106 4.98 -7.92 5.01
C HIS A 106 5.86 -7.93 6.27
N LEU A 107 5.23 -7.69 7.43
CA LEU A 107 5.90 -7.88 8.72
C LEU A 107 6.14 -9.36 9.00
N PRO A 108 7.24 -9.71 9.68
CA PRO A 108 7.35 -10.99 10.36
C PRO A 108 6.16 -11.21 11.32
N ASN A 109 5.64 -12.43 11.38
CA ASN A 109 4.43 -12.77 12.15
C ASN A 109 4.54 -12.36 13.62
N ASP A 110 5.69 -12.57 14.26
CA ASP A 110 5.91 -12.19 15.67
C ASP A 110 5.82 -10.68 15.86
N LYS A 111 6.42 -9.90 14.96
CA LYS A 111 6.34 -8.43 14.99
C LYS A 111 4.90 -7.96 14.75
N LYS A 112 4.18 -8.60 13.84
CA LYS A 112 2.75 -8.31 13.58
C LYS A 112 1.91 -8.59 14.82
N PHE A 113 2.11 -9.74 15.46
CA PHE A 113 1.41 -10.11 16.70
C PHE A 113 1.71 -9.11 17.82
N GLN A 114 2.99 -8.81 18.08
CA GLN A 114 3.40 -7.81 19.07
C GLN A 114 2.78 -6.44 18.80
N ARG A 115 2.74 -6.02 17.53
CA ARG A 115 2.13 -4.75 17.12
C ARG A 115 0.63 -4.73 17.44
N ILE A 116 -0.09 -5.80 17.11
CA ILE A 116 -1.52 -5.93 17.38
C ILE A 116 -1.79 -5.87 18.89
N GLN A 117 -0.99 -6.57 19.72
CA GLN A 117 -1.16 -6.52 21.17
C GLN A 117 -0.96 -5.10 21.72
N GLN A 118 0.10 -4.41 21.29
CA GLN A 118 0.34 -3.05 21.73
C GLN A 118 -0.77 -2.08 21.28
N ILE A 119 -1.35 -2.27 20.08
CA ILE A 119 -2.50 -1.46 19.65
C ILE A 119 -3.72 -1.73 20.52
N LYS A 120 -4.00 -3.00 20.86
CA LYS A 120 -5.13 -3.37 21.74
C LYS A 120 -5.07 -2.67 23.10
N GLU A 121 -3.86 -2.56 23.68
CA GLU A 121 -3.65 -1.78 24.91
C GLU A 121 -4.10 -0.32 24.70
N PHE A 122 -3.67 0.32 23.60
CA PHE A 122 -4.02 1.71 23.26
C PHE A 122 -5.50 1.92 22.90
N LEU A 123 -6.21 0.86 22.50
CA LEU A 123 -7.65 0.91 22.21
C LEU A 123 -8.52 0.76 23.47
N THR A 124 -7.93 0.44 24.61
CA THR A 124 -8.68 0.28 25.86
C THR A 124 -9.11 1.68 26.36
N PRO A 125 -10.42 1.94 26.52
CA PRO A 125 -10.92 3.23 27.00
C PRO A 125 -10.27 3.60 28.34
N ASP A 126 -10.08 4.91 28.56
CA ASP A 126 -9.54 5.48 29.81
C ASP A 126 -8.10 5.06 30.18
N SER A 127 -7.41 4.34 29.29
CA SER A 127 -6.01 3.98 29.49
C SER A 127 -5.11 5.20 29.34
N THR A 128 -4.20 5.38 30.29
CA THR A 128 -3.22 6.47 30.28
C THR A 128 -1.85 5.95 29.85
N PHE A 129 -1.17 6.72 29.01
CA PHE A 129 0.15 6.38 28.49
C PHE A 129 1.09 7.56 28.67
N SER A 130 2.36 7.26 28.97
CA SER A 130 3.40 8.29 28.96
C SER A 130 3.64 8.80 27.53
N PHE A 131 4.06 10.05 27.40
CA PHE A 131 4.45 10.64 26.11
C PHE A 131 5.43 9.75 25.34
N LYS A 132 6.42 9.18 26.03
CA LYS A 132 7.43 8.28 25.45
C LYS A 132 6.83 6.97 24.91
N GLN A 133 5.77 6.44 25.53
CA GLN A 133 5.07 5.27 25.01
C GLN A 133 4.29 5.61 23.75
N VAL A 134 3.61 6.76 23.73
CA VAL A 134 2.86 7.25 22.57
C VAL A 134 3.81 7.54 21.40
N GLU A 135 4.92 8.23 21.64
CA GLU A 135 5.95 8.54 20.65
C GLU A 135 6.53 7.27 20.01
N ARG A 136 6.87 6.27 20.84
CA ARG A 136 7.33 4.95 20.34
C ARG A 136 6.26 4.26 19.51
N MET A 137 5.00 4.31 19.92
CA MET A 137 3.90 3.71 19.16
C MET A 137 3.74 4.40 17.81
N ALA A 138 3.70 5.73 17.79
CA ALA A 138 3.60 6.53 16.58
C ALA A 138 4.75 6.22 15.61
N GLY A 139 6.01 6.21 16.07
CA GLY A 139 7.16 5.88 15.23
C GLY A 139 7.12 4.45 14.68
N ARG A 140 6.64 3.49 15.48
CA ARG A 140 6.49 2.10 15.04
C ARG A 140 5.36 1.91 14.04
N LEU A 141 4.22 2.59 14.21
CA LEU A 141 3.13 2.59 13.24
C LEU A 141 3.54 3.30 11.95
N ASN A 142 4.35 4.36 12.05
CA ASN A 142 4.90 5.04 10.90
C ASN A 142 5.84 4.13 10.10
N ASN A 143 6.65 3.31 10.77
CA ASN A 143 7.45 2.30 10.07
C ASN A 143 6.57 1.29 9.29
N VAL A 144 5.44 0.86 9.87
CA VAL A 144 4.50 -0.06 9.21
C VAL A 144 3.75 0.60 8.06
N SER A 145 3.49 1.91 8.16
CA SER A 145 2.78 2.67 7.14
C SER A 145 3.55 2.73 5.81
N TYR A 146 4.87 2.51 5.80
CA TYR A 146 5.65 2.37 4.57
C TYR A 146 5.30 1.13 3.72
N MET A 147 4.71 0.08 4.31
CA MET A 147 4.22 -1.10 3.55
C MET A 147 2.76 -0.96 3.13
N LEU A 148 1.98 -0.22 3.89
CA LEU A 148 0.55 -0.04 3.69
C LEU A 148 0.32 1.47 3.52
N PRO A 149 0.48 2.03 2.31
CA PRO A 149 0.14 3.43 2.03
C PRO A 149 -1.26 3.82 2.50
N GLN A 150 -2.14 2.85 2.64
CA GLN A 150 -3.51 3.02 3.08
C GLN A 150 -3.60 3.26 4.61
N LEU A 151 -2.60 2.90 5.41
CA LEU A 151 -2.52 3.21 6.86
C LEU A 151 -1.85 4.56 7.16
N GLN A 152 -1.27 5.23 6.16
CA GLN A 152 -0.61 6.54 6.31
C GLN A 152 -1.59 7.70 6.61
N CYS A 153 -2.89 7.50 6.39
CA CYS A 153 -3.92 8.53 6.57
C CYS A 153 -4.10 9.01 8.02
N TYR A 154 -3.52 8.31 9.00
CA TYR A 154 -3.61 8.65 10.43
C TYR A 154 -2.29 9.11 11.06
N LEU A 155 -1.18 9.13 10.30
CA LEU A 155 0.14 9.54 10.76
C LEU A 155 0.62 10.66 9.84
N ASN A 156 0.23 11.89 10.16
CA ASN A 156 0.51 13.06 9.33
C ASN A 156 2.02 13.20 9.05
N GLU A 157 2.33 13.63 7.81
CA GLU A 157 3.60 14.20 7.32
C GLU A 157 4.62 13.33 6.56
N THR A 158 4.24 12.24 5.89
CA THR A 158 5.08 11.70 4.78
C THR A 158 4.26 10.98 3.70
N ARG A 159 4.57 11.24 2.41
CA ARG A 159 3.90 10.65 1.23
C ARG A 159 4.72 9.49 0.66
N MET A 160 4.06 8.44 0.15
CA MET A 160 4.70 7.28 -0.51
C MET A 160 5.22 7.54 -1.93
N ILE A 161 6.21 6.73 -2.32
CA ILE A 161 6.50 6.38 -3.71
C ILE A 161 5.54 5.26 -4.11
N GLN A 162 4.61 5.57 -5.02
CA GLN A 162 3.67 4.61 -5.61
C GLN A 162 4.42 3.61 -6.50
N ASN A 163 3.85 2.42 -6.74
CA ASN A 163 4.21 1.68 -7.95
C ASN A 163 3.96 2.64 -9.13
N PRO A 164 5.01 3.07 -9.87
CA PRO A 164 4.90 4.19 -10.81
C PRO A 164 3.92 3.90 -11.94
N ASP A 165 3.71 2.62 -12.26
CA ASP A 165 2.87 2.20 -13.37
C ASP A 165 1.46 1.83 -12.89
N SER A 166 0.68 2.86 -12.58
CA SER A 166 -0.78 2.71 -12.43
C SER A 166 -1.36 2.13 -13.73
N THR A 167 -2.19 1.10 -13.59
CA THR A 167 -2.79 0.41 -14.73
C THR A 167 -4.11 1.09 -15.07
N GLU A 168 -4.14 1.77 -16.22
CA GLU A 168 -5.36 2.32 -16.80
C GLU A 168 -6.24 1.18 -17.35
N ILE A 169 -7.45 1.06 -16.79
CA ILE A 169 -8.43 0.01 -17.16
C ILE A 169 -9.76 0.61 -17.61
N ARG A 170 -9.83 1.93 -17.78
CA ARG A 170 -11.05 2.73 -17.97
C ARG A 170 -12.08 2.41 -16.92
N TRP A 171 -11.65 2.41 -15.65
CA TRP A 171 -12.56 2.28 -14.53
C TRP A 171 -13.14 3.65 -14.22
N VAL A 172 -14.44 3.81 -14.46
CA VAL A 172 -15.21 5.02 -14.18
C VAL A 172 -16.43 4.64 -13.36
N GLY A 173 -16.71 5.40 -12.30
CA GLY A 173 -17.91 5.26 -11.50
C GLY A 173 -18.66 6.58 -11.47
N ASP A 174 -19.98 6.53 -11.62
CA ASP A 174 -20.84 7.70 -11.52
C ASP A 174 -22.09 7.39 -10.69
N ALA A 175 -22.62 8.42 -10.05
CA ALA A 175 -23.79 8.33 -9.17
C ALA A 175 -24.77 9.48 -9.44
N SER A 176 -26.04 9.13 -9.59
CA SER A 176 -27.14 10.07 -9.71
C SER A 176 -28.21 9.78 -8.67
N THR A 177 -28.76 10.85 -8.07
CA THR A 177 -29.92 10.73 -7.18
C THR A 177 -31.21 10.40 -7.93
N SER A 178 -31.25 10.58 -9.26
CA SER A 178 -32.45 10.36 -10.06
C SER A 178 -32.72 8.89 -10.37
N TYR A 179 -31.68 8.06 -10.38
CA TYR A 179 -31.78 6.65 -10.75
C TYR A 179 -30.86 5.77 -9.91
N GLY A 180 -29.54 5.95 -10.02
CA GLY A 180 -28.60 5.24 -9.15
C GLY A 180 -27.16 5.32 -9.59
N ILE A 181 -26.49 4.17 -9.68
CA ILE A 181 -25.04 4.09 -9.91
C ILE A 181 -24.74 3.37 -11.21
N GLY A 182 -23.79 3.92 -11.96
CA GLY A 182 -23.14 3.27 -13.08
C GLY A 182 -21.68 2.96 -12.74
N VAL A 183 -21.23 1.74 -13.01
CA VAL A 183 -19.82 1.35 -12.94
C VAL A 183 -19.40 0.80 -14.29
N LEU A 184 -18.33 1.36 -14.86
CA LEU A 184 -17.73 0.92 -16.10
C LEU A 184 -16.26 0.53 -15.83
N ILE A 185 -15.85 -0.64 -16.30
CA ILE A 185 -14.45 -1.09 -16.31
C ILE A 185 -14.13 -1.61 -17.71
N GLY A 186 -13.38 -0.82 -18.47
CA GLY A 186 -13.06 -1.12 -19.86
C GLY A 186 -14.32 -1.04 -20.72
N LYS A 187 -14.83 -2.20 -21.15
CA LYS A 187 -16.14 -2.31 -21.81
C LYS A 187 -17.20 -3.00 -20.94
N ARG A 188 -16.80 -3.55 -19.79
CA ARG A 188 -17.67 -4.27 -18.87
C ARG A 188 -18.37 -3.27 -17.97
N TRP A 189 -19.66 -3.43 -17.75
CA TRP A 189 -20.43 -2.42 -17.02
C TRP A 189 -21.42 -3.07 -16.06
N ALA A 190 -21.77 -2.32 -15.02
CA ALA A 190 -22.80 -2.67 -14.05
C ALA A 190 -23.64 -1.43 -13.74
N GLN A 191 -24.94 -1.64 -13.56
CA GLN A 191 -25.88 -0.58 -13.22
C GLN A 191 -26.67 -0.99 -11.98
N PHE A 192 -26.87 -0.04 -11.06
CA PHE A 192 -27.60 -0.24 -9.83
C PHE A 192 -28.69 0.80 -9.73
N GLN A 193 -29.91 0.34 -9.47
CA GLN A 193 -31.05 1.21 -9.26
C GLN A 193 -31.25 1.45 -7.77
N LEU A 194 -31.47 2.71 -7.40
CA LEU A 194 -31.81 3.10 -6.04
C LEU A 194 -33.23 2.65 -5.71
N ARG A 195 -33.42 2.21 -4.47
CA ARG A 195 -34.75 1.95 -3.92
C ARG A 195 -35.41 3.26 -3.53
N THR A 196 -36.75 3.22 -3.44
CA THR A 196 -37.53 4.30 -2.85
C THR A 196 -37.01 4.59 -1.44
N ASP A 197 -36.84 5.88 -1.12
CA ASP A 197 -36.33 6.36 0.17
C ASP A 197 -34.90 5.94 0.54
N TRP A 198 -34.05 5.58 -0.44
CA TRP A 198 -32.64 5.19 -0.21
C TRP A 198 -31.84 6.19 0.63
N ASN A 199 -32.19 7.48 0.60
CA ASN A 199 -31.51 8.56 1.32
C ASN A 199 -32.06 8.76 2.74
N HIS A 200 -33.24 8.23 3.05
CA HIS A 200 -33.92 8.38 4.33
C HIS A 200 -33.93 7.10 5.16
N ARG A 201 -33.99 5.92 4.51
CA ARG A 201 -34.06 4.61 5.18
C ARG A 201 -33.12 3.59 4.52
N PRO A 202 -32.55 2.67 5.31
CA PRO A 202 -32.49 2.69 6.79
C PRO A 202 -31.76 3.93 7.33
N GLU A 203 -31.86 4.23 8.62
CA GLU A 203 -30.99 5.25 9.21
C GLU A 203 -29.52 4.78 9.21
N PRO A 204 -28.54 5.70 9.15
CA PRO A 204 -28.67 7.16 9.04
C PRO A 204 -28.91 7.64 7.59
N LYS A 205 -29.35 8.90 7.44
CA LYS A 205 -29.55 9.51 6.13
C LYS A 205 -28.28 9.54 5.30
N ARG A 206 -28.43 9.34 3.99
CA ARG A 206 -27.32 9.36 3.01
C ARG A 206 -27.49 10.50 2.03
N ASN A 207 -26.36 11.06 1.59
CA ASN A 207 -26.31 12.13 0.59
C ASN A 207 -25.62 11.63 -0.68
N ILE A 208 -25.60 12.49 -1.71
CA ILE A 208 -24.95 12.18 -2.99
C ILE A 208 -23.46 11.84 -2.83
N ALA A 209 -22.74 12.54 -1.95
CA ALA A 209 -21.32 12.25 -1.66
C ALA A 209 -21.08 10.82 -1.17
N TRP A 210 -21.98 10.28 -0.35
CA TRP A 210 -21.93 8.87 0.04
C TRP A 210 -22.20 7.96 -1.16
N LEU A 211 -23.16 8.29 -2.03
CA LEU A 211 -23.48 7.48 -3.21
C LEU A 211 -22.33 7.45 -4.24
N GLU A 212 -21.67 8.57 -4.47
CA GLU A 212 -20.46 8.66 -5.31
C GLU A 212 -19.31 7.82 -4.72
N THR A 213 -19.21 7.75 -3.38
CA THR A 213 -18.24 6.88 -2.71
C THR A 213 -18.62 5.40 -2.87
N VAL A 214 -19.92 5.07 -2.83
CA VAL A 214 -20.40 3.71 -3.09
C VAL A 214 -20.11 3.30 -4.54
N ALA A 215 -20.21 4.21 -5.51
CA ALA A 215 -19.84 3.90 -6.90
C ALA A 215 -18.39 3.39 -7.02
N ILE A 216 -17.49 3.91 -6.19
CA ILE A 216 -16.12 3.39 -6.10
C ILE A 216 -16.07 2.07 -5.32
N HIS A 217 -16.83 1.93 -4.24
CA HIS A 217 -16.88 0.68 -3.47
C HIS A 217 -17.29 -0.53 -4.32
N LEU A 218 -18.20 -0.34 -5.27
CA LEU A 218 -18.62 -1.39 -6.20
C LEU A 218 -17.51 -1.78 -7.19
N GLY A 219 -16.52 -0.92 -7.42
CA GLY A 219 -15.43 -1.17 -8.35
C GLY A 219 -14.48 -2.32 -7.95
N PRO A 220 -13.92 -2.38 -6.72
CA PRO A 220 -13.14 -3.53 -6.27
C PRO A 220 -13.93 -4.85 -6.29
N ILE A 221 -15.24 -4.81 -6.07
CA ILE A 221 -16.12 -5.99 -6.20
C ILE A 221 -16.21 -6.40 -7.67
N ALA A 222 -16.39 -5.45 -8.58
CA ALA A 222 -16.33 -5.70 -10.02
C ALA A 222 -14.97 -6.26 -10.46
N LEU A 223 -13.86 -5.74 -9.92
CA LEU A 223 -12.51 -6.26 -10.18
C LEU A 223 -12.34 -7.70 -9.68
N LEU A 224 -12.92 -8.04 -8.53
CA LEU A 224 -12.97 -9.42 -8.04
C LEU A 224 -13.74 -10.33 -9.02
N THR A 225 -14.92 -9.90 -9.49
CA THR A 225 -15.71 -10.65 -10.49
C THR A 225 -14.96 -10.83 -11.81
N LEU A 226 -14.19 -9.80 -12.22
CA LEU A 226 -13.35 -9.82 -13.41
C LEU A 226 -12.02 -10.56 -13.22
N LYS A 227 -11.76 -11.14 -12.04
CA LYS A 227 -10.51 -11.84 -11.69
C LYS A 227 -9.27 -10.98 -11.92
N ALA A 228 -9.33 -9.72 -11.48
CA ALA A 228 -8.20 -8.80 -11.55
C ALA A 228 -6.96 -9.40 -10.89
N ARG A 229 -5.80 -9.15 -11.50
CA ARG A 229 -4.51 -9.65 -11.00
C ARG A 229 -4.12 -8.91 -9.72
N GLN A 230 -3.79 -9.68 -8.68
CA GLN A 230 -3.25 -9.19 -7.41
C GLN A 230 -1.93 -8.41 -7.59
N GLY A 231 -1.63 -7.52 -6.64
CA GLY A 231 -0.45 -6.65 -6.64
C GLY A 231 -0.51 -5.48 -7.63
N LYS A 232 -1.70 -5.15 -8.15
CA LYS A 232 -1.91 -4.08 -9.13
C LYS A 232 -2.47 -2.80 -8.50
N ASN A 233 -2.03 -1.67 -9.06
CA ASN A 233 -2.57 -0.35 -8.77
C ASN A 233 -3.41 0.11 -9.96
N PHE A 234 -4.68 0.45 -9.74
CA PHE A 234 -5.63 0.82 -10.81
C PHE A 234 -6.01 2.30 -10.76
N ILE A 235 -6.23 2.89 -11.94
CA ILE A 235 -6.76 4.25 -12.07
C ILE A 235 -8.29 4.22 -12.01
N VAL A 236 -8.86 5.08 -11.17
CA VAL A 236 -10.30 5.32 -11.05
C VAL A 236 -10.61 6.75 -11.49
N TRP A 237 -11.43 6.90 -12.52
CA TRP A 237 -11.91 8.19 -12.96
C TRP A 237 -13.19 8.57 -12.24
N THR A 238 -13.24 9.80 -11.73
CA THR A 238 -14.40 10.36 -11.06
C THR A 238 -14.54 11.84 -11.43
N ASP A 239 -15.77 12.30 -11.62
CA ASP A 239 -16.08 13.70 -11.87
C ASP A 239 -16.32 14.49 -10.58
N ASN A 240 -16.49 13.80 -9.45
CA ASN A 240 -16.56 14.43 -8.14
C ASN A 240 -15.15 14.74 -7.60
N THR A 241 -14.84 16.03 -7.53
CA THR A 241 -13.60 16.55 -6.93
C THR A 241 -13.49 16.23 -5.43
N THR A 242 -14.62 16.05 -4.73
CA THR A 242 -14.63 15.58 -3.33
C THR A 242 -14.16 14.14 -3.26
N THR A 243 -14.58 13.30 -4.20
CA THR A 243 -14.16 11.91 -4.29
C THR A 243 -12.68 11.79 -4.65
N GLU A 244 -12.21 12.56 -5.63
CA GLU A 244 -10.80 12.63 -6.00
C GLU A 244 -9.92 13.06 -4.81
N SER A 245 -10.29 14.15 -4.15
CA SER A 245 -9.56 14.63 -2.96
C SER A 245 -9.66 13.66 -1.79
N THR A 246 -10.77 12.94 -1.64
CA THR A 246 -10.92 11.90 -0.60
C THR A 246 -10.06 10.68 -0.91
N LEU A 247 -9.91 10.27 -2.17
CA LEU A 247 -8.99 9.21 -2.58
C LEU A 247 -7.53 9.62 -2.40
N GLY A 248 -7.19 10.85 -2.81
CA GLY A 248 -5.84 11.40 -2.68
C GLY A 248 -5.43 11.59 -1.22
N ASN A 249 -6.33 12.11 -0.38
CA ASN A 249 -6.07 12.35 1.05
C ASN A 249 -6.44 11.17 1.95
N LYS A 250 -7.12 10.15 1.40
CA LYS A 250 -7.65 8.96 2.10
C LYS A 250 -8.48 9.31 3.36
N LYS A 251 -9.15 10.47 3.34
CA LYS A 251 -10.02 10.97 4.41
C LYS A 251 -11.03 11.98 3.86
N ALA A 252 -12.23 11.98 4.42
CA ALA A 252 -13.28 12.97 4.17
C ALA A 252 -13.69 13.67 5.47
N THR A 253 -14.29 14.84 5.36
CA THR A 253 -14.91 15.54 6.50
C THR A 253 -16.16 14.81 7.00
N SER A 254 -16.85 14.08 6.12
CA SER A 254 -18.07 13.33 6.43
C SER A 254 -17.75 11.99 7.09
N LYS A 255 -18.29 11.76 8.30
CA LYS A 255 -18.19 10.47 9.02
C LYS A 255 -18.65 9.29 8.16
N HIS A 256 -19.73 9.45 7.42
CA HIS A 256 -20.32 8.37 6.62
C HIS A 256 -19.49 8.01 5.39
N VAL A 257 -18.90 9.00 4.74
CA VAL A 257 -17.94 8.77 3.64
C VAL A 257 -16.69 8.06 4.16
N ASN A 258 -16.21 8.43 5.36
CA ASN A 258 -15.09 7.73 6.00
C ASN A 258 -15.42 6.27 6.36
N GLU A 259 -16.61 5.99 6.90
CA GLU A 259 -17.01 4.59 7.18
C GLU A 259 -17.08 3.76 5.90
N GLU A 260 -17.57 4.34 4.80
CA GLU A 260 -17.57 3.66 3.51
C GLU A 260 -16.14 3.43 3.01
N TRP A 261 -15.26 4.44 3.12
CA TRP A 261 -13.85 4.30 2.76
C TRP A 261 -13.12 3.21 3.52
N LYS A 262 -13.41 3.02 4.81
CA LYS A 262 -12.84 1.91 5.59
C LYS A 262 -13.20 0.56 4.99
N LYS A 263 -14.42 0.40 4.45
CA LYS A 263 -14.85 -0.83 3.77
C LYS A 263 -14.10 -1.02 2.46
N ILE A 264 -14.02 0.03 1.64
CA ILE A 264 -13.27 0.00 0.38
C ILE A 264 -11.81 -0.38 0.65
N GLN A 265 -11.18 0.25 1.63
CA GLN A 265 -9.82 -0.05 2.05
C GLN A 265 -9.67 -1.50 2.52
N THR A 266 -10.59 -1.99 3.35
CA THR A 266 -10.58 -3.38 3.82
C THR A 266 -10.65 -4.36 2.64
N LEU A 267 -11.48 -4.05 1.64
CA LEU A 267 -11.64 -4.87 0.44
C LEU A 267 -10.39 -4.82 -0.44
N LEU A 268 -9.80 -3.64 -0.66
CA LEU A 268 -8.55 -3.48 -1.41
C LEU A 268 -7.40 -4.27 -0.77
N VAL A 269 -7.25 -4.20 0.56
CA VAL A 269 -6.26 -5.01 1.30
C VAL A 269 -6.53 -6.51 1.11
N LYS A 270 -7.78 -6.95 1.21
CA LYS A 270 -8.16 -8.36 1.05
C LYS A 270 -7.88 -8.89 -0.36
N LEU A 271 -8.04 -8.02 -1.36
CA LEU A 271 -7.81 -8.34 -2.77
C LEU A 271 -6.36 -8.14 -3.22
N ASP A 272 -5.50 -7.62 -2.34
CA ASP A 272 -4.12 -7.21 -2.67
C ASP A 272 -4.08 -6.23 -3.86
N LEU A 273 -4.93 -5.21 -3.82
CA LEU A 273 -5.06 -4.16 -4.84
C LEU A 273 -4.84 -2.78 -4.23
N ASP A 274 -4.40 -1.84 -5.07
CA ASP A 274 -4.39 -0.41 -4.75
C ASP A 274 -5.11 0.39 -5.83
N VAL A 275 -5.52 1.61 -5.48
CA VAL A 275 -6.24 2.50 -6.39
C VAL A 275 -5.76 3.94 -6.27
N ILE A 276 -5.76 4.63 -7.40
CA ILE A 276 -5.55 6.08 -7.48
C ILE A 276 -6.74 6.73 -8.17
N ALA A 277 -7.10 7.93 -7.75
CA ALA A 277 -8.14 8.71 -8.40
C ALA A 277 -7.56 9.69 -9.41
N CYS A 278 -8.27 9.86 -10.52
CA CYS A 278 -8.05 10.92 -11.49
C CYS A 278 -9.38 11.63 -11.78
N HIS A 279 -9.33 12.95 -11.92
CA HIS A 279 -10.50 13.73 -12.30
C HIS A 279 -10.85 13.55 -13.78
N VAL A 280 -12.12 13.31 -14.09
CA VAL A 280 -12.70 13.42 -15.44
C VAL A 280 -13.78 14.48 -15.45
N THR A 281 -13.95 15.22 -16.54
CA THR A 281 -15.05 16.19 -16.63
C THR A 281 -16.38 15.46 -16.78
N SER A 282 -17.47 15.95 -16.17
CA SER A 282 -18.79 15.27 -16.26
C SER A 282 -19.29 15.09 -17.70
N LYS A 283 -18.88 15.95 -18.65
CA LYS A 283 -19.22 15.80 -20.08
C LYS A 283 -18.54 14.61 -20.76
N GLU A 284 -17.40 14.19 -20.23
CA GLU A 284 -16.58 13.11 -20.75
C GLU A 284 -16.73 11.82 -19.92
N ASN A 285 -17.57 11.84 -18.88
CA ASN A 285 -17.81 10.71 -17.98
C ASN A 285 -18.64 9.63 -18.69
N PRO A 286 -18.05 8.49 -19.10
CA PRO A 286 -18.77 7.45 -19.83
C PRO A 286 -19.76 6.66 -18.95
N ALA A 287 -19.76 6.88 -17.64
CA ALA A 287 -20.69 6.26 -16.70
C ALA A 287 -21.93 7.13 -16.40
N ASP A 288 -22.00 8.37 -16.88
CA ASP A 288 -23.14 9.29 -16.62
C ASP A 288 -24.48 8.76 -17.16
N THR A 289 -24.47 8.18 -18.37
CA THR A 289 -25.67 7.55 -18.93
C THR A 289 -26.12 6.35 -18.08
N LEU A 290 -25.16 5.54 -17.62
CA LEU A 290 -25.43 4.38 -16.77
C LEU A 290 -26.01 4.79 -15.42
N SER A 291 -25.49 5.82 -14.75
CA SER A 291 -26.00 6.28 -13.46
C SER A 291 -27.43 6.83 -13.53
N ARG A 292 -27.85 7.26 -14.73
CA ARG A 292 -29.19 7.78 -15.06
C ARG A 292 -30.16 6.73 -15.59
N GLY A 293 -29.75 5.47 -15.70
CA GLY A 293 -30.62 4.38 -16.14
C GLY A 293 -30.59 4.10 -17.65
N ASP A 294 -29.78 4.81 -18.43
CA ASP A 294 -29.65 4.60 -19.87
C ASP A 294 -28.52 3.60 -20.20
N ARG A 295 -28.90 2.51 -20.88
CA ARG A 295 -27.99 1.43 -21.30
C ARG A 295 -27.78 1.38 -22.81
N SER A 296 -28.41 2.28 -23.57
CA SER A 296 -28.46 2.23 -25.04
C SER A 296 -27.06 2.22 -25.68
N ALA A 297 -26.09 2.88 -25.05
CA ALA A 297 -24.70 2.94 -25.49
C ALA A 297 -23.84 1.71 -25.10
N HIS A 298 -24.39 0.73 -24.40
CA HIS A 298 -23.63 -0.38 -23.81
C HIS A 298 -24.15 -1.75 -24.27
N GLU A 299 -23.23 -2.64 -24.63
CA GLU A 299 -23.57 -3.99 -25.06
C GLU A 299 -24.10 -4.83 -23.88
N PRO A 300 -25.33 -5.41 -23.96
CA PRO A 300 -25.91 -6.20 -22.87
C PRO A 300 -25.06 -7.41 -22.45
N GLN A 301 -24.33 -8.01 -23.39
CA GLN A 301 -23.44 -9.16 -23.14
C GLN A 301 -22.20 -8.79 -22.29
N LEU A 302 -21.88 -7.50 -22.21
CA LEU A 302 -20.77 -6.99 -21.43
C LEU A 302 -21.19 -6.56 -20.02
N GLN A 303 -22.47 -6.66 -19.69
CA GLN A 303 -22.94 -6.47 -18.33
C GLN A 303 -22.31 -7.50 -17.39
N ILE A 304 -21.80 -7.04 -16.24
CA ILE A 304 -21.28 -7.90 -15.19
C ILE A 304 -22.23 -7.86 -13.99
N PHE A 305 -22.53 -9.03 -13.44
CA PHE A 305 -23.29 -9.14 -12.20
C PHE A 305 -22.32 -9.22 -11.03
N ILE A 306 -22.46 -8.30 -10.09
CA ILE A 306 -21.65 -8.26 -8.88
C ILE A 306 -22.58 -8.46 -7.68
N VAL A 307 -22.06 -9.11 -6.64
CA VAL A 307 -22.80 -9.26 -5.40
C VAL A 307 -22.86 -7.89 -4.72
N VAL A 308 -24.08 -7.35 -4.58
CA VAL A 308 -24.29 -6.11 -3.82
C VAL A 308 -24.01 -6.43 -2.35
N PRO A 309 -23.13 -5.67 -1.67
CA PRO A 309 -22.90 -5.83 -0.24
C PRO A 309 -24.21 -5.76 0.56
N ASP A 310 -24.37 -6.64 1.56
CA ASP A 310 -25.58 -6.74 2.39
C ASP A 310 -26.04 -5.38 2.95
N ASP A 311 -25.10 -4.50 3.30
CA ASP A 311 -25.37 -3.17 3.85
C ASP A 311 -25.91 -2.15 2.82
N LEU A 312 -25.82 -2.48 1.53
CA LEU A 312 -26.32 -1.70 0.40
C LEU A 312 -27.62 -2.27 -0.19
N GLU A 313 -27.96 -3.54 0.07
CA GLU A 313 -29.14 -4.21 -0.50
C GLU A 313 -30.47 -3.54 -0.15
N GLU A 314 -30.56 -2.92 1.04
CA GLU A 314 -31.74 -2.16 1.47
C GLU A 314 -31.87 -0.80 0.77
N ARG A 315 -30.83 -0.31 0.08
CA ARG A 315 -30.82 1.01 -0.58
C ARG A 315 -30.75 0.92 -2.10
N MET A 316 -30.20 -0.15 -2.65
CA MET A 316 -30.08 -0.35 -4.08
C MET A 316 -30.08 -1.83 -4.44
N PHE A 317 -30.30 -2.10 -5.71
CA PHE A 317 -30.16 -3.44 -6.27
C PHE A 317 -29.59 -3.35 -7.68
N GLN A 318 -28.91 -4.39 -8.11
CA GLN A 318 -28.39 -4.45 -9.47
C GLN A 318 -29.52 -4.74 -10.46
N VAL A 319 -29.46 -4.08 -11.63
CA VAL A 319 -30.51 -4.10 -12.65
C VAL A 319 -29.98 -4.45 -14.02
#